data_AF-A0A9L0RRQ7-F1
#
_entry.id   AF-A0A9L0RRQ7-F1
#
_cell.length_a   1.000
_cell.length_b   1.000
_cell.length_c   1.000
_cell.angle_alpha   90.00
_cell.angle_beta   90.00
_cell.angle_gamma   90.00
#
_symmetry.space_group_name_H-M   'P 1'
#
loop_
_entity.id
_entity.type
_entity.pdbx_description
1 polymer ?
#
loop_
_entity_poly.entity_id
_entity_poly.type
_entity_poly.pdbx_seq_one_letter_code
_entity_poly.pdbx_strand_id
1 'polypeptide(L)'
;VNFFCLAVLSLFSLSLTFASFTTICLGVGLLALIKFGDLLARREWNDIFKNLKDKNLQPRILYPAKISFKYDGEIKTFPDKQKLREFIVTKPPLQEILRKTLIPEKSKKGKGLQNQE
;
A
#
# COMPACT_ATOMS: atom_id res chain seq x y z
N VAL A 1 38.00 -10.01 45.13
CA VAL A 1 36.79 -10.76 44.74
C VAL A 1 35.60 -9.84 44.49
N ASN A 2 35.29 -8.87 45.38
CA ASN A 2 34.14 -7.97 45.23
C ASN A 2 34.16 -7.06 43.99
N PHE A 3 35.30 -6.45 43.64
CA PHE A 3 35.38 -5.52 42.50
C PHE A 3 35.14 -6.21 41.15
N PHE A 4 35.73 -7.40 40.97
CA PHE A 4 35.55 -8.21 39.77
C PHE A 4 34.09 -8.68 39.61
N CYS A 5 33.45 -9.09 40.70
CA CYS A 5 32.05 -9.52 40.70
C CYS A 5 31.08 -8.38 40.33
N LEU A 6 31.30 -7.18 40.88
CA LEU A 6 30.51 -5.98 40.55
C LEU A 6 30.66 -5.56 39.08
N ALA A 7 31.88 -5.66 38.52
CA ALA A 7 32.14 -5.38 37.12
C ALA A 7 31.47 -6.39 36.17
N VAL A 8 31.44 -7.67 36.54
CA VAL A 8 30.76 -8.71 35.75
C VAL A 8 29.24 -8.53 35.78
N LEU A 9 28.66 -8.17 36.94
CA LEU A 9 27.22 -7.90 37.08
C LEU A 9 26.77 -6.64 36.32
N SER A 10 27.60 -5.60 36.26
CA SER A 10 27.30 -4.37 35.51
C SER A 10 27.37 -4.60 33.99
N LEU A 11 28.38 -5.33 33.52
CA LEU A 11 28.49 -5.75 32.11
C LEU A 11 27.33 -6.66 31.70
N PHE A 12 26.93 -7.60 32.57
CA PHE A 12 25.78 -8.48 32.32
C PHE A 12 24.47 -7.67 32.22
N SER A 13 24.23 -6.73 33.13
CA SER A 13 23.06 -5.84 33.08
C SER A 13 23.03 -4.97 31.82
N LEU A 14 24.18 -4.44 31.39
CA LEU A 14 24.31 -3.65 30.16
C LEU A 14 24.04 -4.49 28.89
N SER A 15 24.45 -5.75 28.89
CA SER A 15 24.17 -6.68 27.79
C SER A 15 22.68 -7.04 27.69
N LEU A 16 22.00 -7.20 28.83
CA LEU A 16 20.58 -7.52 28.90
C LEU A 16 19.69 -6.36 28.43
N THR A 17 20.07 -5.12 28.76
CA THR A 17 19.37 -3.92 28.27
C THR A 17 19.58 -3.71 26.78
N PHE A 18 20.79 -3.96 26.26
CA PHE A 18 21.07 -3.91 24.81
C PHE A 18 20.29 -4.99 24.03
N ALA A 19 20.22 -6.22 24.54
CA ALA A 19 19.43 -7.30 23.95
C ALA A 19 17.92 -6.99 23.95
N SER A 20 17.43 -6.36 25.01
CA SER A 20 16.03 -5.93 25.10
C SER A 20 15.74 -4.81 24.11
N PHE A 21 16.64 -3.82 24.00
CA PHE A 21 16.49 -2.70 23.07
C PHE A 21 16.49 -3.15 21.61
N THR A 22 17.43 -4.03 21.21
CA THR A 22 17.47 -4.59 19.86
C THR A 22 16.23 -5.42 19.51
N THR A 23 15.72 -6.22 20.46
CA THR A 23 14.47 -6.97 20.30
C THR A 23 13.26 -6.05 20.14
N ILE A 24 13.17 -4.99 20.96
CA ILE A 24 12.11 -3.98 20.85
C ILE A 24 12.20 -3.24 19.51
N CYS A 25 13.39 -2.82 19.07
CA CYS A 25 13.62 -2.14 17.80
C CYS A 25 13.21 -2.99 16.59
N LEU A 26 13.57 -4.28 16.57
CA LEU A 26 13.15 -5.21 15.51
C LEU A 26 11.63 -5.44 15.53
N GLY A 27 11.03 -5.56 16.72
CA GLY A 27 9.58 -5.72 16.89
C GLY A 27 8.77 -4.51 16.39
N VAL A 28 9.16 -3.29 16.75
CA VAL A 28 8.47 -2.06 16.27
C VAL A 28 8.72 -1.83 14.78
N GLY A 29 9.91 -2.17 14.27
CA GLY A 29 10.22 -2.10 12.83
C GLY A 29 9.37 -3.05 11.99
N LEU A 30 9.18 -4.29 12.46
CA LEU A 30 8.32 -5.28 11.79
C LEU A 30 6.85 -4.82 11.76
N LEU A 31 6.33 -4.27 12.88
CA LEU A 31 4.97 -3.77 12.94
C LEU A 31 4.76 -2.56 12.00
N ALA A 32 5.74 -1.66 11.92
CA ALA A 32 5.72 -0.53 11.00
C ALA A 32 5.70 -0.99 9.52
N LEU A 33 6.47 -2.02 9.16
CA LEU A 33 6.46 -2.61 7.81
C LEU A 33 5.11 -3.25 7.46
N ILE A 34 4.51 -4.00 8.38
CA ILE A 34 3.18 -4.61 8.17
C ILE A 34 2.13 -3.52 7.97
N LYS A 35 2.12 -2.48 8.82
CA LYS A 35 1.20 -1.34 8.68
C LYS A 35 1.46 -0.54 7.41
N PHE A 36 2.71 -0.40 6.98
CA PHE A 36 3.05 0.25 5.72
C PHE A 36 2.43 -0.50 4.51
N GLY A 37 2.48 -1.83 4.51
CA GLY A 37 1.82 -2.66 3.48
C GLY A 37 0.30 -2.44 3.41
N ASP A 38 -0.38 -2.43 4.57
CA ASP A 38 -1.83 -2.15 4.66
C ASP A 38 -2.18 -0.72 4.20
N LEU A 39 -1.39 0.27 4.61
CA LEU A 39 -1.60 1.67 4.23
C LEU A 39 -1.40 1.89 2.74
N LEU A 40 -0.42 1.21 2.13
CA LEU A 40 -0.18 1.27 0.69
C LEU A 40 -1.38 0.72 -0.09
N ALA A 41 -1.88 -0.46 0.29
CA ALA A 41 -3.09 -1.02 -0.30
C ALA A 41 -4.28 -0.06 -0.17
N ARG A 42 -4.44 0.57 1.00
CA ARG A 42 -5.52 1.53 1.25
C ARG A 42 -5.41 2.80 0.41
N ARG A 43 -4.20 3.32 0.16
CA ARG A 43 -3.99 4.47 -0.73
C ARG A 43 -4.42 4.13 -2.16
N GLU A 44 -4.01 2.98 -2.67
CA GLU A 44 -4.41 2.55 -4.01
C GLU A 44 -5.93 2.37 -4.14
N TRP A 45 -6.58 1.80 -3.13
CA TRP A 45 -8.04 1.71 -3.08
C TRP A 45 -8.73 3.08 -3.02
N ASN A 46 -8.11 4.06 -2.34
CA ASN A 46 -8.65 5.41 -2.21
C ASN A 46 -8.70 6.14 -3.56
N ASP A 47 -7.67 5.99 -4.39
CA ASP A 47 -7.64 6.60 -5.73
C ASP A 47 -8.72 6.00 -6.63
N ILE A 48 -8.86 4.66 -6.62
CA ILE A 48 -9.92 3.95 -7.35
C ILE A 48 -11.31 4.39 -6.88
N PHE A 49 -11.52 4.48 -5.57
CA PHE A 49 -12.78 4.91 -4.98
C PHE A 49 -13.17 6.32 -5.41
N LYS A 50 -12.21 7.25 -5.46
CA LYS A 50 -12.44 8.63 -5.90
C LYS A 50 -12.96 8.69 -7.35
N ASN A 51 -12.42 7.88 -8.26
CA ASN A 51 -12.89 7.83 -9.64
C ASN A 51 -14.27 7.18 -9.79
N LEU A 52 -14.52 6.10 -9.04
CA LEU A 52 -15.84 5.47 -9.05
C LEU A 52 -16.92 6.42 -8.52
N LYS A 53 -16.57 7.29 -7.57
CA LYS A 53 -17.45 8.34 -7.04
C LYS A 53 -17.72 9.43 -8.08
N ASP A 54 -16.71 9.86 -8.84
CA ASP A 54 -16.86 10.84 -9.94
C ASP A 54 -17.90 10.40 -11.00
N LYS A 55 -18.03 9.08 -11.20
CA LYS A 55 -18.99 8.50 -12.16
C LYS A 55 -20.34 8.11 -11.58
N ASN A 56 -20.65 8.51 -10.35
CA ASN A 56 -21.92 8.21 -9.69
C ASN A 56 -22.24 6.70 -9.58
N LEU A 57 -21.23 5.82 -9.58
CA LEU A 57 -21.39 4.35 -9.48
C LEU A 57 -21.73 3.86 -8.05
N GLN A 58 -22.00 4.79 -7.13
CA GLN A 58 -22.31 4.55 -5.73
C GLN A 58 -21.36 3.52 -5.07
N PRO A 59 -20.03 3.71 -5.16
CA PRO A 59 -19.09 2.77 -4.56
C PRO A 59 -19.26 2.72 -3.04
N ARG A 60 -19.22 1.51 -2.47
CA ARG A 60 -19.20 1.23 -1.04
C ARG A 60 -17.94 0.45 -0.71
N ILE A 61 -17.14 1.00 0.21
CA ILE A 61 -15.97 0.32 0.76
C ILE A 61 -16.45 -0.64 1.85
N LEU A 62 -16.14 -1.92 1.68
CA LEU A 62 -16.39 -2.99 2.64
C LEU A 62 -15.06 -3.31 3.36
N TYR A 63 -15.11 -3.46 4.67
CA TYR A 63 -13.93 -3.67 5.52
C TYR A 63 -13.22 -5.01 5.19
N PRO A 64 -11.88 -5.10 5.24
CA PRO A 64 -10.86 -4.03 5.36
C PRO A 64 -10.29 -3.54 4.01
N ALA A 65 -10.58 -4.24 2.90
CA ALA A 65 -9.99 -3.97 1.58
C ALA A 65 -10.88 -4.46 0.41
N LYS A 66 -12.20 -4.48 0.58
CA LYS A 66 -13.13 -4.92 -0.47
C LYS A 66 -13.89 -3.70 -0.98
N ILE A 67 -14.04 -3.56 -2.30
CA ILE A 67 -14.88 -2.51 -2.89
C ILE A 67 -16.12 -3.13 -3.51
N SER A 68 -17.26 -2.47 -3.39
CA SER A 68 -18.46 -2.81 -4.16
C SER A 68 -18.98 -1.56 -4.86
N PHE A 69 -19.54 -1.71 -6.05
CA PHE A 69 -20.19 -0.61 -6.76
C PHE A 69 -21.31 -1.14 -7.65
N LYS A 70 -22.25 -0.27 -7.98
CA LYS A 70 -23.36 -0.62 -8.88
C LYS A 70 -22.90 -0.42 -10.32
N TYR A 71 -22.96 -1.48 -11.12
CA TYR A 71 -22.67 -1.45 -12.55
C TYR A 71 -23.75 -2.21 -13.30
N ASP A 72 -24.38 -1.56 -14.26
CA ASP A 72 -25.42 -2.16 -15.11
C ASP A 72 -26.60 -2.77 -14.31
N GLY A 73 -27.01 -2.10 -13.23
CA GLY A 73 -28.09 -2.57 -12.35
C GLY A 73 -27.66 -3.55 -11.27
N GLU A 74 -26.53 -4.23 -11.42
CA GLU A 74 -26.01 -5.21 -10.46
C GLU A 74 -24.97 -4.60 -9.50
N ILE A 75 -24.95 -5.07 -8.25
CA ILE A 75 -23.88 -4.74 -7.30
C ILE A 75 -22.78 -5.77 -7.48
N LYS A 76 -21.60 -5.32 -7.93
CA LYS A 76 -20.41 -6.16 -8.03
C LYS A 76 -19.50 -5.86 -6.85
N THR A 77 -18.97 -6.90 -6.22
CA THR A 77 -18.05 -6.81 -5.07
C THR A 77 -16.72 -7.44 -5.45
N PHE A 78 -15.64 -6.70 -5.22
CA PHE A 78 -14.28 -7.10 -5.53
C PHE A 78 -13.46 -7.11 -4.24
N PRO A 79 -12.97 -8.29 -3.81
CA PRO A 79 -12.13 -8.40 -2.63
C PRO A 79 -10.67 -8.07 -2.90
N ASP A 80 -10.27 -8.05 -4.17
CA ASP A 80 -8.90 -7.87 -4.59
C ASP A 80 -8.83 -6.99 -5.85
N LYS A 81 -7.74 -6.24 -5.96
CA LYS A 81 -7.44 -5.33 -7.06
C LYS A 81 -7.22 -6.07 -8.37
N GLN A 82 -6.66 -7.28 -8.35
CA GLN A 82 -6.45 -8.06 -9.58
C GLN A 82 -7.78 -8.42 -10.25
N LYS A 83 -8.74 -8.94 -9.48
CA LYS A 83 -10.09 -9.24 -9.97
C LYS A 83 -10.80 -8.00 -10.50
N LEU A 84 -10.60 -6.85 -9.86
CA LEU A 84 -11.11 -5.59 -10.36
C LEU A 84 -10.47 -5.20 -11.71
N ARG A 85 -9.15 -5.39 -11.88
CA ARG A 85 -8.46 -5.14 -13.16
C ARG A 85 -8.99 -6.05 -14.28
N GLU A 86 -9.15 -7.35 -14.02
CA GLU A 86 -9.70 -8.30 -14.99
C GLU A 86 -11.12 -7.90 -15.44
N PHE A 87 -11.96 -7.45 -14.50
CA PHE A 87 -13.29 -6.94 -14.82
C PHE A 87 -13.25 -5.66 -15.68
N ILE A 88 -12.33 -4.74 -15.37
CA ILE A 88 -12.15 -3.50 -16.12
C ILE A 88 -11.66 -3.78 -17.54
N VAL A 89 -10.71 -4.70 -17.73
CA VAL A 89 -10.21 -5.09 -19.05
C VAL A 89 -11.32 -5.72 -19.91
N THR A 90 -12.22 -6.47 -19.29
CA THR A 90 -13.37 -7.08 -19.96
C THR A 90 -14.45 -6.05 -20.34
N LYS A 91 -14.45 -4.86 -19.72
CA LYS A 91 -15.47 -3.82 -19.90
C LYS A 91 -14.83 -2.52 -20.43
N PRO A 92 -14.78 -2.34 -21.77
CA PRO A 92 -14.18 -1.17 -22.41
C PRO A 92 -14.66 0.19 -21.87
N PRO A 93 -15.96 0.40 -21.53
CA PRO A 93 -16.41 1.66 -20.96
C PRO A 93 -15.79 1.96 -19.59
N LEU A 94 -15.59 0.93 -18.77
CA LEU A 94 -14.98 1.06 -17.45
C LEU A 94 -13.46 1.25 -17.56
N GLN A 95 -12.85 0.63 -18.57
CA GLN A 95 -11.45 0.78 -18.90
C GLN A 95 -11.11 2.23 -19.21
N GLU A 96 -11.86 2.91 -20.07
CA GLU A 96 -11.57 4.30 -20.45
C GLU A 96 -11.63 5.27 -19.24
N ILE A 97 -12.56 5.00 -18.33
CA ILE A 97 -12.74 5.79 -17.10
C ILE A 97 -11.59 5.58 -16.12
N LEU A 98 -11.22 4.32 -15.88
CA LEU A 98 -10.21 3.96 -14.88
C LEU A 98 -8.78 3.91 -15.44
N ARG A 99 -8.63 4.13 -16.76
CA ARG A 99 -7.33 4.23 -17.46
C ARG A 99 -6.43 5.27 -16.81
N LYS A 100 -6.99 6.42 -16.44
CA LYS A 100 -6.28 7.54 -15.81
C LYS A 100 -5.66 7.21 -14.44
N THR A 101 -6.06 6.12 -13.80
CA THR A 101 -5.64 5.79 -12.42
C THR A 101 -4.99 4.42 -12.29
N LEU A 102 -5.34 3.47 -13.17
CA LEU A 102 -4.79 2.12 -13.13
C LEU A 102 -3.58 1.92 -14.05
N ILE A 103 -3.40 2.80 -15.03
CA ILE A 103 -2.24 2.81 -15.91
C ILE A 103 -1.44 4.08 -15.57
N PRO A 104 -0.30 4.00 -14.86
CA PRO A 104 0.67 5.07 -14.95
C PRO A 104 1.10 5.11 -16.41
N GLU A 105 0.68 6.15 -17.12
CA GLU A 105 1.13 6.41 -18.49
C GLU A 105 2.66 6.42 -18.45
N LYS A 106 3.31 5.32 -18.86
CA LYS A 106 4.75 5.32 -19.14
C LYS A 106 4.91 6.09 -20.43
N SER A 107 4.80 7.41 -20.34
CA SER A 107 5.15 8.31 -21.42
C SER A 107 6.63 8.03 -21.75
N LYS A 108 6.86 7.41 -22.90
CA LYS A 108 8.17 7.45 -23.54
C LYS A 108 8.39 8.90 -23.94
N LYS A 109 9.01 9.70 -23.08
CA LYS A 109 9.48 11.05 -23.41
C LYS A 109 10.66 10.88 -24.36
N GLY A 110 10.37 10.80 -25.66
CA GLY A 110 11.37 10.94 -26.70
C GLY A 110 12.10 12.26 -26.50
N LYS A 111 13.42 12.19 -26.29
CA LYS A 111 14.30 13.35 -26.34
C LYS A 111 14.29 13.87 -27.78
N GLY A 112 13.51 14.91 -28.06
CA GLY A 112 13.79 15.78 -29.19
C GLY A 112 15.03 16.59 -28.85
N LEU A 113 16.16 16.25 -29.47
CA LEU A 113 17.32 17.13 -29.56
C LEU A 113 16.81 18.47 -30.12
N GLN A 114 16.96 19.54 -29.36
CA GLN A 114 16.93 20.88 -29.91
C GLN A 114 18.20 21.04 -30.74
N ASN A 115 18.05 21.00 -32.05
CA ASN A 115 19.01 21.63 -32.95
C ASN A 115 18.64 23.11 -32.99
N GLN A 116 19.54 23.97 -32.54
CA GLN A 116 19.62 25.33 -33.05
C GLN A 116 21.09 25.59 -33.36
N GLU A 117 21.31 25.95 -34.63
CA GLU A 117 22.50 26.58 -35.21
C GLU A 117 23.07 27.71 -34.36
#